data_AF-A0AA38NUC8-F1
#
_entry.id   AF-A0AA38NUC8-F1
#
_cell.length_a   1.000
_cell.length_b   1.000
_cell.length_c   1.000
_cell.angle_alpha   90.00
_cell.angle_beta   90.00
_cell.angle_gamma   90.00
#
_symmetry.space_group_name_H-M   'P 1'
#
loop_
_entity.id
_entity.type
_entity.pdbx_description
1 polymer ?
#
loop_
_entity_poly.entity_id
_entity_poly.type
_entity_poly.pdbx_seq_one_letter_code
_entity_poly.pdbx_strand_id
1 'polypeptide(L)'
;MSKFAPHRRPVNAPRAGPSTVCQKCLGKGHYTYECKNSRPYISRPSRTQQLENPRALAKLKASGKPSVEVPEDFKKSVGTANRLLEAKEKERAGAIESKGSGKKRDRQCVSFL
;
A
#
# COMPACT_ATOMS: atom_id res chain seq x y z
N MET A 1 18.36 5.64 0.59
CA MET A 1 18.79 4.39 1.26
C MET A 1 18.68 4.57 2.78
N SER A 2 18.16 3.60 3.53
CA SER A 2 17.94 3.77 4.97
C SER A 2 19.27 3.92 5.73
N LYS A 3 19.31 4.82 6.72
CA LYS A 3 20.51 5.12 7.52
C LYS A 3 21.02 3.92 8.36
N PHE A 4 20.24 2.84 8.38
CA PHE A 4 20.51 1.59 9.11
C PHE A 4 20.79 0.40 8.19
N ALA A 5 20.73 0.56 6.85
CA ALA A 5 21.17 -0.48 5.94
C ALA A 5 22.71 -0.59 6.02
N PRO A 6 23.28 -1.79 6.21
CA PRO A 6 24.73 -1.94 6.31
C PRO A 6 25.37 -1.54 4.98
N HIS A 7 26.13 -0.44 5.00
CA HIS A 7 27.03 -0.11 3.90
C HIS A 7 28.01 -1.28 3.71
N ARG A 8 28.16 -1.76 2.46
CA ARG A 8 29.10 -2.85 2.13
C ARG A 8 30.48 -2.48 2.69
N ARG A 9 30.92 -3.23 3.70
CA ARG A 9 32.23 -3.01 4.33
C ARG A 9 33.32 -3.54 3.39
N PRO A 10 34.45 -2.84 3.23
CA PRO A 10 35.66 -3.50 2.75
C PRO A 10 36.04 -4.56 3.78
N VAL A 11 36.19 -5.81 3.32
CA VAL A 11 36.25 -7.00 4.18
C VAL A 11 37.56 -7.10 4.98
N ASN A 12 38.61 -6.37 4.60
CA ASN A 12 39.95 -6.54 5.18
C ASN A 12 40.62 -5.20 5.55
N ALA A 13 40.22 -4.61 6.67
CA ALA A 13 41.01 -3.57 7.34
C ALA A 13 41.40 -4.07 8.74
N PRO A 14 42.69 -4.01 9.14
CA PRO A 14 43.15 -4.57 10.41
C PRO A 14 42.81 -3.68 11.61
N ARG A 15 42.44 -2.41 11.39
CA ARG A 15 42.07 -1.45 12.44
C ARG A 15 40.75 -0.78 12.10
N ALA A 16 39.90 -0.59 13.10
CA ALA A 16 38.62 0.06 12.93
C ALA A 16 38.83 1.55 12.58
N GLY A 17 38.27 1.98 11.44
CA GLY A 17 38.21 3.39 11.08
C GLY A 17 37.14 4.15 11.87
N PRO A 18 37.12 5.49 11.79
CA PRO A 18 36.10 6.34 12.43
C PRO A 18 34.69 6.10 11.86
N SER A 19 34.59 5.50 10.66
CA SER A 19 33.33 5.12 10.02
C SER A 19 32.85 3.72 10.40
N THR A 20 33.67 2.91 11.06
CA THR A 20 33.30 1.55 11.49
C THR A 20 32.31 1.62 12.64
N VAL A 21 31.07 1.18 12.39
CA VAL A 21 29.99 1.10 13.39
C VAL A 21 29.98 -0.29 14.03
N CYS A 22 29.99 -0.37 15.35
CA CYS A 22 29.87 -1.63 16.07
C CYS A 22 28.40 -2.13 16.08
N GLN A 23 28.14 -3.38 15.72
CA GLN A 23 26.77 -3.94 15.73
C GLN A 23 26.24 -4.25 17.15
N LYS A 24 27.10 -4.34 18.16
CA LYS A 24 26.68 -4.58 19.56
C LYS A 24 26.18 -3.30 20.24
N CYS A 25 27.00 -2.25 20.22
CA CYS A 25 26.72 -1.02 20.96
C CYS A 25 26.29 0.15 20.06
N LEU A 26 26.32 0.00 18.74
CA LEU A 26 26.00 1.03 17.74
C LEU A 26 26.91 2.28 17.77
N GLY A 27 27.97 2.26 18.58
CA GLY A 27 29.04 3.27 18.58
C GLY A 27 29.99 3.10 17.39
N LYS A 28 30.86 4.10 17.18
CA LYS A 28 31.87 4.11 16.11
C LYS A 28 33.27 3.85 16.68
N GLY A 29 34.21 3.43 15.82
CA GLY A 29 35.64 3.39 16.13
C GLY A 29 36.18 2.08 16.70
N HIS A 30 35.39 1.00 16.71
CA HIS A 30 35.86 -0.34 17.11
C HIS A 30 35.07 -1.45 16.40
N TYR A 31 35.65 -2.64 16.33
CA TYR A 31 34.96 -3.81 15.83
C TYR A 31 34.11 -4.49 16.90
N THR A 32 33.16 -5.33 16.47
CA THR A 32 32.20 -6.00 17.36
C THR A 32 32.86 -6.94 18.39
N TYR A 33 34.06 -7.44 18.09
CA TYR A 33 34.81 -8.34 18.97
C TYR A 33 35.59 -7.59 20.08
N GLU A 34 35.95 -6.33 19.87
CA GLU A 34 36.61 -5.45 20.86
C GLU A 34 35.63 -4.69 21.77
N CYS A 35 34.32 -4.77 21.46
CA CYS A 35 33.30 -3.99 22.14
C CYS A 35 33.09 -4.40 23.60
N LYS A 36 33.44 -3.48 24.53
CA LYS A 36 33.21 -3.62 25.98
C LYS A 36 31.87 -3.03 26.46
N ASN A 37 31.20 -2.24 25.63
CA ASN A 37 29.93 -1.61 25.99
C ASN A 37 28.78 -2.62 25.98
N SER A 38 27.83 -2.45 26.90
CA SER A 38 26.57 -3.20 26.90
C SER A 38 25.71 -2.84 25.67
N ARG A 39 24.79 -3.73 25.32
CA ARG A 39 23.85 -3.50 24.21
C ARG A 39 22.81 -2.45 24.62
N PRO A 40 22.81 -1.25 24.03
CA PRO A 40 21.79 -0.26 24.34
C PRO A 40 20.44 -0.76 23.80
N TYR A 41 19.41 -0.75 24.65
CA TYR A 41 18.05 -0.97 24.20
C TYR A 41 17.53 0.30 23.55
N ILE A 42 17.37 0.27 22.22
CA ILE A 42 16.77 1.36 21.47
C ILE A 42 15.37 0.93 21.09
N SER A 43 14.37 1.61 21.66
CA SER A 43 12.98 1.40 21.28
C SER A 43 12.81 1.77 19.80
N ARG A 44 12.32 0.80 19.02
CA ARG A 44 11.95 1.06 17.63
C ARG A 44 10.50 1.54 17.66
N PRO A 45 10.21 2.78 17.24
CA PRO A 45 8.84 3.27 17.24
C PRO A 45 7.99 2.38 16.34
N SER A 46 6.77 2.07 16.79
CA SER A 46 5.83 1.28 16.00
C SER A 46 5.50 2.01 14.69
N ARG A 47 4.98 1.28 13.69
CA ARG A 47 4.59 1.87 12.41
C ARG A 47 3.57 3.00 12.59
N THR A 48 2.66 2.89 13.56
CA THR A 48 1.69 3.93 13.89
C THR A 48 2.36 5.17 14.49
N GLN A 49 3.23 4.99 15.48
CA GLN A 49 4.03 6.08 16.07
C GLN A 49 4.92 6.79 15.04
N GLN A 50 5.38 6.07 14.01
CA GLN A 50 6.15 6.67 12.92
C GLN A 50 5.31 7.61 12.06
N LEU A 51 4.06 7.24 11.79
CA LEU A 51 3.12 8.02 10.98
C LEU A 51 2.56 9.23 11.73
N GLU A 52 2.50 9.17 13.07
CA GLU A 52 2.09 10.29 13.93
C GLU A 52 3.11 11.43 13.99
N ASN A 53 4.36 11.20 13.53
CA ASN A 53 5.38 12.23 13.54
C ASN A 53 4.96 13.45 12.69
N PRO A 54 4.98 14.67 13.24
CA PRO A 54 4.51 15.86 12.54
C PRO A 54 5.31 16.14 11.26
N ARG A 55 6.60 15.77 11.23
CA ARG A 55 7.45 15.86 10.03
C ARG A 55 7.06 14.85 8.94
N ALA A 56 6.61 13.66 9.32
CA ALA A 56 6.12 12.66 8.37
C ALA A 56 4.74 13.09 7.84
N LEU A 57 3.85 13.51 8.73
CA LEU A 57 2.54 14.07 8.36
C LEU A 57 2.66 15.28 7.45
N ALA A 58 3.56 16.22 7.74
CA ALA A 58 3.78 17.39 6.88
C ALA A 58 4.24 16.99 5.48
N LYS A 59 5.11 15.98 5.36
CA LYS A 59 5.53 15.45 4.05
C LYS A 59 4.38 14.76 3.34
N LEU A 60 3.61 13.93 4.04
CA LEU A 60 2.46 13.21 3.50
C LEU A 60 1.31 14.15 3.10
N LYS A 61 1.10 15.24 3.84
CA LYS A 61 0.10 16.30 3.56
C LYS A 61 0.58 17.30 2.52
N ALA A 62 1.87 17.61 2.45
CA ALA A 62 2.44 18.40 1.36
C ALA A 62 2.44 17.61 0.04
N SER A 63 2.68 16.29 0.09
CA SER A 63 2.33 15.36 -0.99
C SER A 63 0.83 15.01 -1.00
N GLY A 64 0.01 15.68 -0.19
CA GLY A 64 -1.40 15.41 0.05
C GLY A 64 -2.32 16.04 -0.99
N LYS A 65 -1.78 16.46 -2.13
CA LYS A 65 -2.56 16.42 -3.37
C LYS A 65 -2.65 14.93 -3.72
N PRO A 66 -3.79 14.25 -3.52
CA PRO A 66 -3.94 12.92 -4.10
C PRO A 66 -3.59 13.05 -5.58
N SER A 67 -2.69 12.20 -6.08
CA SER A 67 -2.24 12.27 -7.48
C SER A 67 -3.39 12.06 -8.48
N VAL A 68 -4.54 11.62 -7.97
CA VAL A 68 -5.79 11.45 -8.67
C VAL A 68 -6.81 12.39 -8.02
N GLU A 69 -7.37 13.30 -8.80
CA GLU A 69 -8.54 14.07 -8.40
C GLU A 69 -9.65 13.09 -8.06
N VAL A 70 -10.05 13.06 -6.78
CA VAL A 70 -11.13 12.19 -6.32
C VAL A 70 -12.40 12.60 -7.07
N PRO A 71 -12.97 11.72 -7.92
CA PRO A 71 -14.20 12.04 -8.65
C PRO A 71 -15.30 12.49 -7.68
N GLU A 72 -16.12 13.44 -8.10
CA GLU A 72 -17.19 14.03 -7.27
C GLU A 72 -18.16 12.99 -6.68
N ASP A 73 -18.25 11.82 -7.30
CA ASP A 73 -19.03 10.69 -6.81
C ASP A 73 -18.52 10.14 -5.47
N PHE A 74 -17.20 10.16 -5.24
CA PHE A 74 -16.60 9.66 -3.99
C PHE A 74 -16.60 10.67 -2.85
N LYS A 75 -16.82 11.96 -3.15
CA LYS A 75 -16.96 13.02 -2.12
C LYS A 75 -18.32 12.97 -1.44
N LYS A 76 -19.32 12.37 -2.09
CA LYS A 76 -20.67 12.15 -1.55
C LYS A 76 -20.71 10.75 -0.91
N SER A 77 -20.45 10.68 0.39
CA SER A 77 -20.41 9.42 1.16
C SER A 77 -21.74 8.67 1.21
N VAL A 78 -22.86 9.35 0.88
CA VAL A 78 -24.21 8.78 0.91
C VAL A 78 -24.79 8.72 -0.50
N GLY A 79 -25.18 7.53 -0.94
CA GLY A 79 -26.08 7.35 -2.09
C GLY A 79 -25.47 6.99 -3.44
N THR A 80 -24.16 6.81 -3.57
CA THR A 80 -23.55 6.27 -4.81
C THR A 80 -24.01 4.86 -5.13
N ALA A 81 -24.09 3.99 -4.12
CA ALA A 81 -24.59 2.62 -4.28
C ALA A 81 -26.03 2.59 -4.80
N ASN A 82 -26.91 3.44 -4.24
CA ASN A 82 -28.31 3.50 -4.64
C ASN A 82 -28.48 4.00 -6.08
N ARG A 83 -27.70 5.01 -6.50
CA ARG A 83 -27.70 5.51 -7.88
C ARG A 83 -27.26 4.45 -8.89
N LEU A 84 -26.27 3.63 -8.54
CA LEU A 84 -25.77 2.55 -9.40
C LEU A 84 -26.79 1.42 -9.56
N LEU A 85 -27.51 1.06 -8.48
CA LEU A 85 -28.58 0.07 -8.54
C LEU A 85 -29.75 0.56 -9.39
N GLU A 86 -30.19 1.80 -9.15
CA GLU A 86 -31.31 2.41 -9.88
C GLU A 86 -31.01 2.56 -11.38
N ALA A 87 -29.78 2.93 -11.76
CA ALA A 87 -29.37 3.03 -13.16
C ALA A 87 -29.40 1.67 -13.88
N LYS A 88 -28.94 0.59 -13.21
CA LYS A 88 -28.95 -0.77 -13.77
C LYS A 88 -30.35 -1.35 -13.90
N GLU A 89 -31.26 -1.02 -12.99
CA GLU A 89 -32.67 -1.42 -13.08
C GLU A 89 -33.37 -0.76 -14.27
N LYS A 90 -33.11 0.52 -14.53
CA LYS A 90 -33.62 1.25 -15.70
C LYS A 90 -33.09 0.67 -17.02
N GLU A 91 -31.81 0.30 -17.08
CA GLU A 91 -31.22 -0.37 -18.25
C GLU A 91 -31.87 -1.74 -18.50
N ARG A 92 -32.13 -2.52 -17.44
CA ARG A 92 -32.86 -3.79 -17.53
C ARG A 92 -34.29 -3.60 -18.04
N ALA A 93 -35.00 -2.57 -17.57
CA ALA A 93 -36.35 -2.27 -18.05
C ALA A 93 -36.36 -1.90 -19.55
N GLY A 94 -35.43 -1.07 -20.01
CA GLY A 94 -35.32 -0.71 -21.44
C GLY A 94 -34.88 -1.87 -22.36
N ALA A 95 -34.08 -2.81 -21.85
CA ALA A 95 -33.71 -4.02 -22.58
C ALA A 95 -34.89 -5.02 -22.72
N ILE A 96 -35.86 -4.97 -21.81
CA ILE A 96 -37.09 -5.77 -21.88
C ILE A 96 -38.04 -5.18 -22.94
N GLU A 97 -38.15 -3.84 -23.03
CA GLU A 97 -38.97 -3.18 -24.05
C GLU A 97 -38.44 -3.36 -25.48
N SER A 98 -37.12 -3.36 -25.67
CA SER A 98 -36.49 -3.53 -26.99
C SER A 98 -36.43 -4.98 -27.51
N LYS A 99 -36.68 -5.99 -26.66
CA LYS A 99 -36.68 -7.41 -27.04
C LYS A 99 -38.08 -8.03 -27.18
N GLY A 100 -39.14 -7.23 -27.23
CA GLY A 100 -40.53 -7.66 -27.42
C GLY A 100 -40.87 -8.25 -28.80
N SER A 101 -39.93 -8.38 -29.75
CA SER A 101 -40.16 -8.92 -31.10
C SER A 101 -39.18 -10.05 -31.49
N GLY A 102 -39.12 -11.11 -30.68
CA GLY A 102 -38.27 -12.29 -30.95
C GLY A 102 -39.06 -13.57 -31.22
N LYS A 103 -39.34 -13.82 -32.51
CA LYS A 103 -39.96 -15.01 -33.15
C LYS A 103 -39.84 -16.34 -32.37
N LYS A 104 -40.98 -16.99 -32.08
CA LYS A 104 -41.08 -18.38 -31.60
C LYS A 104 -40.24 -19.29 -32.50
N ARG A 105 -39.22 -19.94 -31.95
CA ARG A 105 -38.56 -21.09 -32.60
C ARG A 105 -39.11 -22.35 -31.95
N ASP A 106 -39.87 -23.11 -32.72
CA ASP A 106 -40.39 -24.41 -32.31
C ASP A 106 -39.24 -25.33 -31.92
N ARG A 107 -39.36 -25.95 -30.73
CA ARG A 107 -38.46 -27.00 -30.29
C ARG A 107 -38.79 -28.26 -31.08
N GLN A 108 -38.05 -28.53 -32.15
CA GLN A 108 -38.10 -29.84 -32.77
C GLN A 108 -37.45 -30.84 -31.83
N CYS A 109 -38.28 -31.71 -31.24
CA CYS A 109 -37.85 -32.85 -30.46
C CYS A 109 -37.12 -33.81 -31.40
N VAL A 110 -35.80 -33.88 -31.32
CA VAL A 110 -35.03 -34.96 -31.96
C VAL A 110 -35.14 -36.17 -31.03
N SER A 111 -36.04 -37.07 -31.39
CA SER A 111 -36.13 -38.41 -30.81
C SER A 111 -34.81 -39.15 -31.06
N PHE A 112 -34.12 -39.46 -29.96
CA PHE A 112 -32.97 -40.35 -29.90
C PHE A 112 -33.35 -41.73 -30.48
N LEU A 113 -32.58 -42.20 -31.47
CA LEU A 113 -32.49 -43.60 -31.90
C LEU A 113 -31.04 -44.04 -31.70
#